data_AF-A0A1X1PNR9-F1
#
_entry.id   AF-A0A1X1PNR9-F1
#
_cell.length_a   1.000
_cell.length_b   1.000
_cell.length_c   1.000
_cell.angle_alpha   90.00
_cell.angle_beta   90.00
_cell.angle_gamma   90.00
#
_symmetry.space_group_name_H-M   'P 1'
#
loop_
_entity.id
_entity.type
_entity.pdbx_description
1 polymer ?
#
loop_
_entity_poly.entity_id
_entity_poly.type
_entity_poly.pdbx_seq_one_letter_code
_entity_poly.pdbx_strand_id
1 'polypeptide(L)'
;MNDTPTDLDFACNGCGGCCRDLRIPLTIDEATAWLQRGGHVELLCDAMPWLVEPEPDNAFAAYKRARSTAALSGTLPVRITVMLTATHAGPCPNLRDDLRCAIYDERPLVCRIYPAEVNPFVPLVPGGKQCTPDAWQQAPFVRGGTIVDAATRENIARSRAASEAETPLRARLCTVLGIDTAAVANEGFAIHAPPAAALLAALTELRASAPAGADDATAWTLVSNRTSTVETLASVGAASQRAGGGSSHARYLGFHPDE
;
A
#
# COMPACT_ATOMS: atom_id res chain seq x y z
N MET A 1 -16.73 -17.70 -0.68
CA MET A 1 -17.40 -17.43 0.62
C MET A 1 -16.63 -16.30 1.26
N ASN A 2 -17.31 -15.35 1.91
CA ASN A 2 -16.65 -14.29 2.65
C ASN A 2 -16.22 -14.90 3.99
N ASP A 3 -14.92 -15.11 4.20
CA ASP A 3 -14.39 -15.77 5.42
C ASP A 3 -14.41 -14.86 6.66
N THR A 4 -15.02 -13.68 6.55
CA THR A 4 -15.29 -12.80 7.68
C THR A 4 -16.28 -13.48 8.64
N PRO A 5 -15.95 -13.64 9.94
CA PRO A 5 -16.86 -14.23 10.92
C PRO A 5 -18.20 -13.49 11.00
N THR A 6 -19.29 -14.23 11.20
CA THR A 6 -20.62 -13.63 11.42
C THR A 6 -20.62 -12.75 12.66
N ASP A 7 -20.06 -13.25 13.76
CA ASP A 7 -19.92 -12.51 15.01
C ASP A 7 -18.48 -12.64 15.51
N LEU A 8 -17.93 -11.51 15.98
CA LEU A 8 -16.57 -11.43 16.46
C LEU A 8 -16.46 -10.30 17.49
N ASP A 9 -15.76 -10.59 18.59
CA ASP A 9 -15.37 -9.57 19.54
C ASP A 9 -13.91 -9.20 19.32
N PHE A 10 -13.59 -7.93 19.50
CA PHE A 10 -12.23 -7.43 19.45
C PHE A 10 -12.09 -6.09 20.16
N ALA A 11 -11.05 -5.95 20.99
CA ALA A 11 -10.48 -4.66 21.35
C ALA A 11 -8.96 -4.77 21.46
N CYS A 12 -8.24 -3.78 20.93
CA CYS A 12 -6.79 -3.71 21.09
C CYS A 12 -6.44 -3.59 22.57
N ASN A 13 -5.68 -4.56 23.10
CA ASN A 13 -5.24 -4.61 24.50
C ASN A 13 -3.80 -4.10 24.72
N GLY A 14 -3.16 -3.55 23.68
CA GLY A 14 -1.79 -3.06 23.78
C GLY A 14 -0.72 -4.16 23.86
N CYS A 15 -0.98 -5.38 23.37
CA CYS A 15 -0.01 -6.47 23.43
C CYS A 15 1.26 -6.27 22.55
N GLY A 16 1.28 -5.26 21.67
CA GLY A 16 2.39 -4.99 20.76
C GLY A 16 2.62 -6.04 19.66
N GLY A 17 1.77 -7.07 19.56
CA GLY A 17 1.91 -8.15 18.58
C GLY A 17 1.93 -7.63 17.15
N CYS A 18 0.88 -6.92 16.73
CA CYS A 18 0.78 -6.30 15.41
C CYS A 18 1.64 -5.03 15.24
N CYS A 19 2.56 -4.73 16.15
CA CYS A 19 3.43 -3.55 16.12
C CYS A 19 4.89 -3.91 15.77
N ARG A 20 5.11 -5.04 15.09
CA ARG A 20 6.43 -5.59 14.77
C ARG A 20 6.51 -6.04 13.31
N ASP A 21 7.68 -5.88 12.70
CA ASP A 21 7.99 -6.38 11.35
C ASP A 21 6.98 -5.94 10.28
N LEU A 22 6.57 -4.67 10.34
CA LEU A 22 5.46 -4.17 9.54
C LEU A 22 5.91 -3.45 8.28
N ARG A 23 5.01 -3.55 7.31
CA ARG A 23 4.82 -2.58 6.24
C ARG A 23 3.47 -1.93 6.47
N ILE A 24 3.48 -0.67 6.87
CA ILE A 24 2.30 0.10 7.23
C ILE A 24 1.99 1.03 6.06
N PRO A 25 0.94 0.79 5.24
CA PRO A 25 0.52 1.74 4.22
C PRO A 25 0.11 3.06 4.88
N LEU A 26 0.59 4.16 4.32
CA LEU A 26 0.40 5.51 4.81
C LEU A 26 -0.34 6.36 3.78
N THR A 27 -1.12 7.32 4.26
CA THR A 27 -1.46 8.50 3.47
C THR A 27 -0.22 9.38 3.26
N ILE A 28 -0.30 10.37 2.36
CA ILE A 28 0.80 11.34 2.15
C ILE A 28 1.10 12.10 3.45
N ASP A 29 0.06 12.46 4.19
CA ASP A 29 0.15 13.17 5.46
C ASP A 29 0.82 12.32 6.54
N GLU A 30 0.41 11.05 6.63
CA GLU A 30 1.00 10.08 7.55
C GLU A 30 2.47 9.79 7.20
N ALA A 31 2.81 9.68 5.91
CA ALA A 31 4.18 9.52 5.45
C ALA A 31 5.06 10.72 5.81
N THR A 32 4.53 11.93 5.63
CA THR A 32 5.20 13.18 6.01
C THR A 32 5.48 13.21 7.52
N ALA A 33 4.45 12.95 8.34
CA ALA A 33 4.58 12.92 9.80
C ALA A 33 5.53 11.80 10.27
N TRP A 34 5.53 10.65 9.58
CA TRP A 34 6.43 9.54 9.87
C TRP A 34 7.90 9.90 9.63
N LEU A 35 8.20 10.52 8.49
CA LEU A 35 9.55 11.00 8.15
C LEU A 35 10.03 12.09 9.12
N GLN A 36 9.15 13.01 9.51
CA GLN A 36 9.48 14.07 10.48
C GLN A 36 9.86 13.53 11.86
N ARG A 37 9.35 12.36 12.24
CA ARG A 37 9.76 11.63 13.46
C ARG A 37 11.06 10.83 13.30
N GLY A 38 11.73 10.92 12.15
CA GLY A 38 12.92 10.14 11.83
C GLY A 38 12.63 8.71 11.39
N GLY A 39 11.38 8.39 11.05
CA GLY A 39 10.99 7.08 10.53
C GLY A 39 11.40 6.88 9.07
N HIS A 40 11.44 5.62 8.63
CA HIS A 40 11.72 5.23 7.26
C HIS A 40 10.43 5.01 6.46
N VAL A 41 10.38 5.50 5.21
CA VAL A 41 9.25 5.32 4.29
C VAL A 41 9.77 4.87 2.93
N GLU A 42 9.13 3.83 2.38
CA GLU A 42 9.38 3.29 1.05
C GLU A 42 8.14 3.50 0.15
N LEU A 43 8.35 3.52 -1.17
CA LEU A 43 7.28 3.45 -2.16
C LEU A 43 7.24 2.03 -2.71
N LEU A 44 6.10 1.36 -2.55
CA LEU A 44 5.81 0.05 -3.13
C LEU A 44 4.98 0.27 -4.40
N CYS A 45 5.56 -0.12 -5.55
CA CYS A 45 4.95 0.06 -6.86
C CYS A 45 4.59 -1.31 -7.48
N ASP A 46 3.32 -1.46 -7.89
CA ASP A 46 2.86 -2.54 -8.76
C ASP A 46 2.17 -1.98 -10.02
N ALA A 47 2.11 -2.81 -11.05
CA ALA A 47 1.52 -2.49 -12.34
C ALA A 47 0.64 -3.65 -12.80
N MET A 48 -0.60 -3.35 -13.14
CA MET A 48 -1.50 -4.32 -13.76
C MET A 48 -1.68 -3.98 -15.25
N PRO A 49 -1.50 -4.95 -16.16
CA PRO A 49 -1.96 -4.80 -17.54
C PRO A 49 -3.45 -4.43 -17.59
N TRP A 50 -3.80 -3.45 -18.41
CA TRP A 50 -5.16 -2.89 -18.49
C TRP A 50 -5.59 -2.72 -19.95
N LEU A 51 -5.61 -3.83 -20.68
CA LEU A 51 -5.86 -3.88 -22.13
C LEU A 51 -7.29 -3.49 -22.51
N VAL A 52 -8.26 -3.96 -21.74
CA VAL A 52 -9.68 -3.76 -21.98
C VAL A 52 -10.30 -3.19 -20.72
N GLU A 53 -11.15 -2.20 -20.90
CA GLU A 53 -11.93 -1.62 -19.83
C GLU A 53 -12.93 -2.65 -19.27
N PRO A 54 -12.83 -3.06 -17.99
CA PRO A 54 -13.79 -3.97 -17.41
C PRO A 54 -15.19 -3.36 -17.34
N GLU A 55 -16.22 -4.22 -17.30
CA GLU A 55 -17.61 -3.80 -17.21
C GLU A 55 -17.87 -2.83 -16.04
N PRO A 56 -18.74 -1.82 -16.21
CA PRO A 56 -18.97 -0.79 -15.19
C PRO A 56 -19.44 -1.30 -13.82
N ASP A 57 -20.09 -2.46 -13.76
CA ASP A 57 -20.58 -3.10 -12.54
C ASP A 57 -19.52 -3.96 -11.82
N ASN A 58 -18.32 -4.11 -12.41
CA ASN A 58 -17.21 -4.81 -11.79
C ASN A 58 -16.61 -3.98 -10.64
N ALA A 59 -17.15 -4.18 -9.44
CA ALA A 59 -16.73 -3.46 -8.23
C ALA A 59 -15.22 -3.63 -7.90
N PHE A 60 -14.63 -4.79 -8.20
CA PHE A 60 -13.19 -5.02 -7.97
C PHE A 60 -12.34 -4.17 -8.93
N ALA A 61 -12.71 -4.14 -10.21
CA ALA A 61 -12.06 -3.29 -11.21
C ALA A 61 -12.22 -1.81 -10.87
N ALA A 62 -13.42 -1.36 -10.47
CA ALA A 62 -13.66 0.01 -10.02
C ALA A 62 -12.76 0.38 -8.82
N TYR A 63 -12.63 -0.51 -7.84
CA TYR A 63 -11.78 -0.30 -6.67
C TYR A 63 -10.27 -0.28 -6.99
N LYS A 64 -9.82 -1.08 -7.96
CA LYS A 64 -8.44 -1.01 -8.47
C LYS A 64 -8.22 0.29 -9.26
N ARG A 65 -9.16 0.65 -10.13
CA ARG A 65 -9.12 1.89 -10.92
C ARG A 65 -8.96 3.13 -10.04
N ALA A 66 -9.81 3.28 -9.03
CA ALA A 66 -9.83 4.47 -8.17
C ALA A 66 -8.51 4.73 -7.43
N ARG A 67 -7.66 3.71 -7.29
CA ARG A 67 -6.42 3.76 -6.49
C ARG A 67 -5.15 3.57 -7.31
N SER A 68 -5.25 3.72 -8.63
CA SER A 68 -4.14 3.54 -9.55
C SER A 68 -4.18 4.59 -10.66
N THR A 69 -3.05 4.84 -11.30
CA THR A 69 -2.92 5.81 -12.39
C THR A 69 -2.79 5.08 -13.72
N ALA A 70 -3.50 5.53 -14.75
CA ALA A 70 -3.34 5.01 -16.09
C ALA A 70 -1.97 5.42 -16.65
N ALA A 71 -1.24 4.48 -17.24
CA ALA A 71 0.06 4.73 -17.83
C ALA A 71 0.33 3.76 -18.99
N LEU A 72 1.50 3.90 -19.61
CA LEU A 72 2.02 2.96 -20.60
C LEU A 72 3.31 2.34 -20.09
N SER A 73 3.51 1.08 -20.46
CA SER A 73 4.82 0.45 -20.48
C SER A 73 5.12 -0.01 -21.90
N GLY A 74 6.11 0.60 -22.55
CA GLY A 74 6.22 0.46 -24.01
C GLY A 74 4.89 0.85 -24.68
N THR A 75 4.28 -0.09 -25.40
CA THR A 75 2.94 0.07 -26.00
C THR A 75 1.81 -0.52 -25.15
N LEU A 76 2.11 -1.21 -24.05
CA LEU A 76 1.12 -1.88 -23.22
C LEU A 76 0.43 -0.88 -22.27
N PRO A 77 -0.90 -0.73 -22.34
CA PRO A 77 -1.67 0.00 -21.34
C PRO A 77 -1.61 -0.71 -19.99
N VAL A 78 -1.28 0.05 -18.96
CA VAL A 78 -1.17 -0.45 -17.57
C VAL A 78 -1.84 0.51 -16.61
N ARG A 79 -2.13 0.02 -15.41
CA ARG A 79 -2.43 0.86 -14.26
C ARG A 79 -1.40 0.66 -13.17
N ILE A 80 -0.83 1.75 -12.68
CA ILE A 80 0.20 1.77 -11.66
C ILE A 80 -0.41 2.06 -10.30
N THR A 81 -0.17 1.19 -9.32
CA THR A 81 -0.47 1.45 -7.91
C THR A 81 0.82 1.85 -7.21
N VAL A 82 0.77 2.93 -6.43
CA VAL A 82 1.89 3.36 -5.59
C VAL A 82 1.41 3.46 -4.15
N MET A 83 2.13 2.80 -3.24
CA MET A 83 1.86 2.82 -1.80
C MET A 83 3.05 3.37 -1.04
N LEU A 84 2.86 4.50 -0.35
CA LEU A 84 3.79 4.96 0.68
C LEU A 84 3.66 4.04 1.88
N THR A 85 4.78 3.51 2.34
CA THR A 85 4.80 2.46 3.35
C THR A 85 5.87 2.76 4.38
N ALA A 86 5.48 2.89 5.65
CA ALA A 86 6.45 2.80 6.72
C ALA A 86 6.91 1.34 6.86
N THR A 87 8.20 1.12 6.70
CA THR A 87 8.80 -0.22 6.81
C THR A 87 9.77 -0.24 7.99
N HIS A 88 9.61 -1.21 8.88
CA HIS A 88 10.56 -1.45 9.97
C HIS A 88 10.71 -2.95 10.24
N ALA A 89 11.95 -3.38 10.49
CA ALA A 89 12.25 -4.70 11.03
C ALA A 89 12.28 -4.61 12.57
N GLY A 90 11.68 -5.58 13.24
CA GLY A 90 11.49 -5.56 14.69
C GLY A 90 10.40 -4.59 15.14
N PRO A 91 10.44 -4.11 16.41
CA PRO A 91 9.40 -3.26 16.97
C PRO A 91 9.26 -1.95 16.20
N CYS A 92 8.01 -1.49 16.06
CA CYS A 92 7.69 -0.18 15.53
C CYS A 92 8.46 0.89 16.32
N PRO A 93 9.04 1.91 15.66
CA PRO A 93 9.79 2.97 16.36
C PRO A 93 8.92 3.80 17.31
N ASN A 94 7.59 3.72 17.17
CA ASN A 94 6.63 4.34 18.08
C ASN A 94 6.08 3.36 19.13
N LEU A 95 6.64 2.16 19.25
CA LEU A 95 6.28 1.19 20.30
C LEU A 95 7.13 1.46 21.54
N ARG A 96 6.48 1.71 22.67
CA ARG A 96 7.17 1.93 23.96
C ARG A 96 7.56 0.59 24.60
N ASP A 97 8.39 0.68 25.63
CA ASP A 97 8.84 -0.47 26.42
C ASP A 97 7.67 -1.22 27.09
N ASP A 98 6.58 -0.52 27.39
CA ASP A 98 5.33 -1.11 27.91
C ASP A 98 4.43 -1.71 26.81
N LEU A 99 4.93 -1.83 25.58
CA LEU A 99 4.26 -2.33 24.38
C LEU A 99 3.08 -1.46 23.90
N ARG A 100 2.90 -0.26 24.48
CA ARG A 100 1.87 0.67 24.05
C ARG A 100 2.40 1.64 23.00
N CYS A 101 1.53 1.99 22.05
CA CYS A 101 1.89 2.98 21.04
C CYS A 101 2.13 4.36 21.68
N ALA A 102 3.20 5.05 21.29
CA ALA A 102 3.51 6.41 21.73
C ALA A 102 2.63 7.46 21.03
N ILE A 103 2.07 7.13 19.87
CA ILE A 103 1.36 8.06 18.98
C ILE A 103 -0.12 7.69 18.80
N TYR A 104 -0.83 7.26 19.84
CA TYR A 104 -2.21 6.70 19.73
C TYR A 104 -3.16 7.55 18.87
N ASP A 105 -3.14 8.86 19.06
CA ASP A 105 -4.01 9.83 18.39
C ASP A 105 -3.54 10.19 16.99
N GLU A 106 -2.29 9.87 16.65
CA GLU A 106 -1.64 10.10 15.36
C GLU A 106 -1.29 8.80 14.63
N ARG A 107 -1.76 7.65 15.13
CA ARG A 107 -1.53 6.35 14.49
C ARG A 107 -1.99 6.41 13.03
N PRO A 108 -1.23 5.80 12.10
CA PRO A 108 -1.70 5.63 10.73
C PRO A 108 -3.08 4.97 10.71
N LEU A 109 -3.92 5.33 9.75
CA LEU A 109 -5.30 4.85 9.63
C LEU A 109 -5.35 3.32 9.64
N VAL A 110 -4.45 2.65 8.93
CA VAL A 110 -4.37 1.17 8.91
C VAL A 110 -4.12 0.58 10.30
N CYS A 111 -3.35 1.24 11.17
CA CYS A 111 -3.13 0.81 12.55
C CYS A 111 -4.35 1.04 13.45
N ARG A 112 -5.25 1.97 13.08
CA ARG A 112 -6.54 2.19 13.76
C ARG A 112 -7.63 1.25 13.27
N ILE A 113 -7.53 0.82 12.01
CA ILE A 113 -8.48 -0.09 11.34
C ILE A 113 -8.23 -1.54 11.76
N TYR A 114 -6.97 -1.88 12.04
CA TYR A 114 -6.60 -3.21 12.49
C TYR A 114 -7.46 -3.65 13.70
N PRO A 115 -8.08 -4.85 13.64
CA PRO A 115 -7.71 -5.98 12.80
C PRO A 115 -8.45 -6.03 11.46
N ALA A 116 -9.44 -5.16 11.21
CA ALA A 116 -10.21 -5.14 9.98
C ALA A 116 -9.34 -4.81 8.74
N GLU A 117 -9.96 -4.94 7.58
CA GLU A 117 -9.31 -4.75 6.28
C GLU A 117 -9.79 -3.46 5.60
N VAL A 118 -8.85 -2.69 5.07
CA VAL A 118 -9.17 -1.53 4.22
C VAL A 118 -9.75 -2.01 2.89
N ASN A 119 -9.24 -3.12 2.35
CA ASN A 119 -9.71 -3.67 1.08
C ASN A 119 -11.05 -4.40 1.28
N PRO A 120 -12.16 -3.96 0.65
CA PRO A 120 -13.47 -4.57 0.85
C PRO A 120 -13.58 -6.00 0.30
N PHE A 121 -12.60 -6.44 -0.50
CA PHE A 121 -12.53 -7.79 -1.06
C PHE A 121 -11.64 -8.75 -0.25
N VAL A 122 -11.04 -8.27 0.85
CA VAL A 122 -10.24 -9.11 1.75
C VAL A 122 -11.05 -9.34 3.02
N PRO A 123 -11.32 -10.60 3.40
CA PRO A 123 -12.07 -10.92 4.60
C PRO A 123 -11.23 -10.64 5.86
N LEU A 124 -11.89 -10.30 6.96
CA LEU A 124 -11.26 -10.28 8.28
C LEU A 124 -11.11 -11.71 8.79
N VAL A 125 -9.88 -12.23 8.83
CA VAL A 125 -9.58 -13.58 9.33
C VAL A 125 -8.74 -13.50 10.61
N PRO A 126 -9.32 -13.74 11.81
CA PRO A 126 -8.60 -13.63 13.09
C PRO A 126 -7.35 -14.51 13.18
N GLY A 127 -7.37 -15.71 12.58
CA GLY A 127 -6.22 -16.63 12.58
C GLY A 127 -4.97 -16.09 11.89
N GLY A 128 -5.11 -15.10 10.99
CA GLY A 128 -3.98 -14.43 10.32
C GLY A 128 -3.45 -13.19 11.06
N LYS A 129 -3.95 -12.92 12.27
CA LYS A 129 -3.68 -11.70 13.02
C LYS A 129 -2.77 -12.01 14.21
N GLN A 130 -1.93 -11.03 14.58
CA GLN A 130 -0.88 -11.20 15.60
C GLN A 130 -1.33 -10.82 17.02
N CYS A 131 -2.63 -10.63 17.24
CA CYS A 131 -3.16 -10.30 18.56
C CYS A 131 -3.24 -11.52 19.47
N THR A 132 -3.08 -11.32 20.77
CA THR A 132 -3.28 -12.38 21.76
C THR A 132 -4.75 -12.81 21.81
N PRO A 133 -5.06 -14.05 22.25
CA PRO A 133 -6.45 -14.52 22.37
C PRO A 133 -7.36 -13.58 23.16
N ASP A 134 -6.84 -12.97 24.23
CA ASP A 134 -7.61 -12.06 25.09
C ASP A 134 -8.17 -10.85 24.35
N ALA A 135 -7.50 -10.36 23.30
CA ALA A 135 -7.98 -9.23 22.52
C ALA A 135 -9.31 -9.54 21.81
N TRP A 136 -9.60 -10.81 21.54
CA TRP A 136 -10.76 -11.27 20.77
C TRP A 136 -12.02 -11.55 21.62
N GLN A 137 -12.01 -11.13 22.89
CA GLN A 137 -13.08 -11.42 23.85
C GLN A 137 -13.60 -10.17 24.57
N GLN A 138 -13.16 -8.97 24.14
CA GLN A 138 -13.32 -7.75 24.93
C GLN A 138 -14.59 -6.95 24.62
N ALA A 139 -14.91 -6.77 23.33
CA ALA A 139 -15.99 -5.88 22.91
C ALA A 139 -16.56 -6.28 21.55
N PRO A 140 -17.87 -6.05 21.30
CA PRO A 140 -18.47 -6.29 19.99
C PRO A 140 -17.73 -5.57 18.86
N PHE A 141 -17.23 -6.33 17.87
CA PHE A 141 -16.51 -5.76 16.74
C PHE A 141 -17.17 -6.07 15.40
N VAL A 142 -17.64 -7.31 15.19
CA VAL A 142 -18.46 -7.71 14.04
C VAL A 142 -19.76 -8.33 14.54
N ARG A 143 -20.89 -7.96 13.91
CA ARG A 143 -22.19 -8.62 14.09
C ARG A 143 -22.88 -8.79 12.74
N GLY A 144 -23.43 -9.97 12.50
CA GLY A 144 -24.05 -10.31 11.21
C GLY A 144 -23.10 -10.10 10.01
N GLY A 145 -21.81 -10.35 10.18
CA GLY A 145 -20.78 -10.16 9.16
C GLY A 145 -20.40 -8.70 8.88
N THR A 146 -20.93 -7.74 9.66
CA THR A 146 -20.65 -6.31 9.50
C THR A 146 -19.87 -5.76 10.70
N ILE A 147 -18.85 -4.93 10.43
CA ILE A 147 -18.10 -4.25 11.49
C ILE A 147 -19.03 -3.27 12.21
N VAL A 148 -19.29 -3.50 13.51
CA VAL A 148 -20.16 -2.66 14.35
C VAL A 148 -19.42 -1.54 15.08
N ASP A 149 -18.09 -1.62 15.19
CA ASP A 149 -17.28 -0.53 15.73
C ASP A 149 -17.29 0.70 14.81
N ALA A 150 -17.85 1.80 15.31
CA ALA A 150 -18.08 3.02 14.52
C ALA A 150 -16.77 3.70 14.11
N ALA A 151 -15.80 3.78 15.03
CA ALA A 151 -14.52 4.41 14.76
C ALA A 151 -13.74 3.65 13.67
N THR A 152 -13.76 2.32 13.68
CA THR A 152 -13.16 1.49 12.64
C THR A 152 -13.82 1.74 11.28
N ARG A 153 -15.16 1.74 11.21
CA ARG A 153 -15.87 2.03 9.94
C ARG A 153 -15.51 3.40 9.38
N GLU A 154 -15.46 4.42 10.23
CA GLU A 154 -15.06 5.77 9.83
C GLU A 154 -13.62 5.80 9.32
N ASN A 155 -12.68 5.16 10.03
CA ASN A 155 -11.29 5.10 9.58
C ASN A 155 -11.13 4.34 8.25
N ILE A 156 -11.92 3.27 8.02
CA ILE A 156 -11.95 2.57 6.72
C ILE A 156 -12.41 3.53 5.61
N ALA A 157 -13.50 4.27 5.82
CA ALA A 157 -14.00 5.24 4.86
C ALA A 157 -12.95 6.33 4.57
N ARG A 158 -12.34 6.90 5.62
CA ARG A 158 -11.26 7.89 5.52
C ARG A 158 -10.06 7.36 4.75
N SER A 159 -9.63 6.12 5.02
CA SER A 159 -8.49 5.49 4.35
C SER A 159 -8.74 5.27 2.86
N ARG A 160 -9.96 4.82 2.50
CA ARG A 160 -10.36 4.63 1.10
C ARG A 160 -10.44 5.97 0.36
N ALA A 161 -11.08 6.97 0.96
CA ALA A 161 -11.21 8.31 0.38
C ALA A 161 -9.83 8.96 0.19
N ALA A 162 -8.94 8.87 1.17
CA ALA A 162 -7.57 9.37 1.05
C ALA A 162 -6.80 8.64 -0.05
N SER A 163 -6.90 7.30 -0.13
CA SER A 163 -6.22 6.54 -1.18
C SER A 163 -6.67 6.93 -2.59
N GLU A 164 -7.95 7.24 -2.78
CA GLU A 164 -8.48 7.70 -4.07
C GLU A 164 -7.98 9.12 -4.37
N ALA A 165 -8.19 10.06 -3.45
CA ALA A 165 -7.81 11.46 -3.62
C ALA A 165 -6.30 11.66 -3.84
N GLU A 166 -5.46 10.83 -3.21
CA GLU A 166 -4.01 10.92 -3.31
C GLU A 166 -3.41 10.20 -4.52
N THR A 167 -4.19 9.41 -5.27
CA THR A 167 -3.69 8.69 -6.46
C THR A 167 -2.93 9.58 -7.44
N PRO A 168 -3.48 10.73 -7.92
CA PRO A 168 -2.74 11.62 -8.80
C PRO A 168 -1.50 12.24 -8.14
N LEU A 169 -1.52 12.46 -6.82
CA LEU A 169 -0.37 13.00 -6.10
C LEU A 169 0.78 11.99 -6.01
N ARG A 170 0.48 10.70 -5.83
CA ARG A 170 1.49 9.63 -5.81
C ARG A 170 2.11 9.39 -7.19
N ALA A 171 1.34 9.56 -8.27
CA ALA A 171 1.89 9.54 -9.62
C ALA A 171 2.89 10.69 -9.85
N ARG A 172 2.50 11.92 -9.47
CA ARG A 172 3.42 13.08 -9.53
C ARG A 172 4.65 12.89 -8.66
N LEU A 173 4.50 12.29 -7.47
CA LEU A 173 5.61 11.96 -6.60
C LEU A 173 6.62 11.04 -7.30
N CYS A 174 6.16 10.00 -7.99
CA CYS A 174 7.02 9.13 -8.78
C CYS A 174 7.78 9.92 -9.86
N THR A 175 7.11 10.80 -10.60
CA THR A 175 7.77 11.65 -11.60
C THR A 175 8.86 12.53 -10.99
N VAL A 176 8.58 13.23 -9.88
CA VAL A 176 9.55 14.08 -9.17
C VAL A 176 10.76 13.29 -8.67
N LEU A 177 10.54 12.06 -8.22
CA LEU A 177 11.59 11.19 -7.70
C LEU A 177 12.31 10.37 -8.78
N GLY A 178 11.91 10.49 -10.06
CA GLY A 178 12.46 9.67 -11.14
C GLY A 178 12.15 8.18 -10.98
N ILE A 179 11.02 7.83 -10.38
CA ILE A 179 10.56 6.45 -10.20
C ILE A 179 9.68 6.06 -11.38
N ASP A 180 10.14 5.05 -12.13
CA ASP A 180 9.52 4.59 -13.37
C ASP A 180 9.43 3.05 -13.47
N THR A 181 9.71 2.33 -12.38
CA THR A 181 9.59 0.86 -12.34
C THR A 181 8.54 0.38 -11.36
N ALA A 182 7.76 -0.60 -11.80
CA ALA A 182 6.69 -1.21 -11.02
C ALA A 182 6.68 -2.73 -11.23
N ALA A 183 6.49 -3.49 -10.16
CA ALA A 183 6.41 -4.94 -10.30
C ALA A 183 5.11 -5.37 -10.99
N VAL A 184 5.12 -6.50 -11.69
CA VAL A 184 3.89 -7.07 -12.22
C VAL A 184 2.95 -7.42 -11.05
N ALA A 185 1.71 -6.92 -11.11
CA ALA A 185 0.72 -7.15 -10.08
C ALA A 185 0.51 -8.65 -9.84
N ASN A 186 0.41 -9.04 -8.56
CA ASN A 186 0.37 -10.43 -8.09
C ASN A 186 1.68 -11.23 -8.20
N GLU A 187 2.79 -10.62 -8.67
CA GLU A 187 4.11 -11.25 -8.64
C GLU A 187 5.07 -10.60 -7.64
N GLY A 188 4.83 -9.34 -7.25
CA GLY A 188 5.62 -8.67 -6.23
C GLY A 188 5.38 -7.17 -6.12
N PHE A 189 6.33 -6.48 -5.48
CA PHE A 189 6.46 -5.02 -5.48
C PHE A 189 7.86 -4.58 -5.92
N ALA A 190 7.92 -3.55 -6.75
CA ALA A 190 9.14 -2.76 -6.94
C ALA A 190 9.19 -1.74 -5.80
N ILE A 191 10.21 -1.85 -4.95
CA ILE A 191 10.35 -1.04 -3.75
C ILE A 191 11.39 0.03 -4.01
N HIS A 192 11.00 1.28 -3.83
CA HIS A 192 11.87 2.45 -3.93
C HIS A 192 12.04 3.07 -2.55
N ALA A 193 13.29 3.25 -2.13
CA ALA A 193 13.67 3.77 -0.82
C ALA A 193 14.55 5.03 -1.00
N PRO A 194 13.98 6.13 -1.53
CA PRO A 194 14.71 7.39 -1.67
C PRO A 194 15.20 7.87 -0.29
N PRO A 195 16.30 8.66 -0.23
CA PRO A 195 16.76 9.24 1.02
C PRO A 195 15.63 10.03 1.73
N ALA A 196 15.49 9.87 3.04
CA ALA A 196 14.38 10.44 3.81
C ALA A 196 14.22 11.95 3.62
N ALA A 197 15.33 12.70 3.56
CA ALA A 197 15.31 14.14 3.31
C ALA A 197 14.78 14.50 1.91
N ALA A 198 15.16 13.73 0.89
CA ALA A 198 14.68 13.93 -0.48
C ALA A 198 13.19 13.60 -0.61
N LEU A 199 12.74 12.50 0.01
CA LEU A 199 11.32 12.15 0.04
C LEU A 199 10.48 13.20 0.77
N LEU A 200 10.94 13.66 1.93
CA LEU A 200 10.24 14.70 2.70
C LEU A 200 10.15 16.02 1.93
N ALA A 201 11.21 16.41 1.23
CA ALA A 201 11.20 17.60 0.37
C ALA A 201 10.18 17.46 -0.76
N ALA A 202 10.16 16.31 -1.47
CA ALA A 202 9.22 16.05 -2.55
C ALA A 202 7.75 16.03 -2.06
N LEU A 203 7.47 15.41 -0.92
CA LEU A 203 6.12 15.41 -0.31
C LEU A 203 5.66 16.82 0.09
N THR A 204 6.58 17.65 0.57
CA THR A 204 6.30 19.05 0.94
C THR A 204 5.99 19.89 -0.30
N GLU A 205 6.77 19.71 -1.38
CA GLU A 205 6.57 20.41 -2.64
C GLU A 205 5.23 20.05 -3.32
N LEU A 206 4.84 18.76 -3.29
CA LEU A 206 3.56 18.31 -3.86
C LEU A 206 2.34 19.02 -3.28
N ARG A 207 2.42 19.43 -2.01
CA ARG A 207 1.36 20.19 -1.33
C ARG A 207 1.38 21.68 -1.68
N ALA A 208 2.56 22.24 -1.97
CA ALA A 208 2.71 23.65 -2.30
C ALA A 208 2.38 23.95 -3.76
N SER A 209 2.62 22.98 -4.66
CA SER A 209 2.50 23.17 -6.10
C SER A 209 1.11 22.78 -6.62
N ALA A 210 0.48 23.70 -7.36
CA ALA A 210 -0.70 23.40 -8.16
C ALA A 210 -0.44 22.18 -9.07
N PRO A 211 -1.47 21.39 -9.41
CA PRO A 211 -1.30 20.29 -10.34
C PRO A 211 -0.72 20.82 -11.65
N ALA A 212 0.50 20.38 -11.99
CA ALA A 212 1.07 20.66 -13.29
C ALA A 212 0.21 19.99 -14.37
N GLY A 213 0.13 20.61 -15.55
CA GLY A 213 -0.50 20.02 -16.73
C GLY A 213 0.11 18.65 -17.08
N ALA A 214 -0.66 17.83 -17.79
CA ALA A 214 -0.37 16.43 -18.09
C ALA A 214 0.72 16.23 -19.16
N ASP A 215 1.82 16.98 -19.11
CA ASP A 215 2.72 17.10 -20.28
C ASP A 215 3.89 16.11 -20.32
N ASP A 216 4.17 15.34 -19.25
CA ASP A 216 5.14 14.24 -19.33
C ASP A 216 4.63 12.99 -18.60
N ALA A 217 3.98 12.10 -19.36
CA ALA A 217 3.62 10.78 -18.85
C ALA A 217 4.91 9.96 -18.62
N THR A 218 5.18 9.60 -17.37
CA THR A 218 6.30 8.70 -17.02
C THR A 218 6.18 7.39 -17.80
N ALA A 219 7.23 7.04 -18.55
CA ALA A 219 7.30 5.77 -19.25
C ALA A 219 7.67 4.66 -18.26
N TRP A 220 6.77 3.70 -18.01
CA TRP A 220 6.99 2.68 -16.99
C TRP A 220 7.68 1.43 -17.54
N THR A 221 8.56 0.83 -16.73
CA THR A 221 9.11 -0.51 -16.97
C THR A 221 8.56 -1.51 -15.96
N LEU A 222 7.99 -2.61 -16.46
CA LEU A 222 7.46 -3.71 -15.65
C LEU A 222 8.58 -4.64 -15.21
N VAL A 223 8.64 -4.94 -13.91
CA VAL A 223 9.66 -5.83 -13.33
C VAL A 223 9.03 -7.11 -12.82
N SER A 224 9.67 -8.25 -13.08
CA SER A 224 9.27 -9.55 -12.55
C SER A 224 10.49 -10.43 -12.26
N ASN A 225 10.42 -11.25 -11.21
CA ASN A 225 11.39 -12.30 -10.92
C ASN A 225 11.09 -13.63 -11.65
N ARG A 226 10.18 -13.60 -12.63
CA ARG A 226 9.79 -14.74 -13.47
C ARG A 226 10.15 -14.47 -14.92
N THR A 227 10.96 -15.34 -15.51
CA THR A 227 11.50 -15.12 -16.86
C THR A 227 10.39 -15.26 -17.89
N SER A 228 9.52 -16.24 -17.68
CA SER A 228 8.32 -16.47 -18.49
C SER A 228 7.41 -15.23 -18.56
N THR A 229 7.20 -14.53 -17.44
CA THR A 229 6.39 -13.30 -17.39
C THR A 229 7.08 -12.16 -18.16
N VAL A 230 8.39 -11.96 -17.97
CA VAL A 230 9.14 -10.91 -18.67
C VAL A 230 9.09 -11.09 -20.18
N GLU A 231 9.32 -12.32 -20.67
CA GLU A 231 9.26 -12.66 -22.10
C GLU A 231 7.86 -12.46 -22.68
N THR A 232 6.82 -12.87 -21.93
CA THR A 232 5.42 -12.67 -22.35
C THR A 232 5.09 -11.19 -22.48
N LEU A 233 5.49 -10.37 -21.51
CA LEU A 233 5.29 -8.92 -21.54
C LEU A 233 6.01 -8.26 -22.72
N ALA A 234 7.26 -8.65 -22.98
CA ALA A 234 8.02 -8.14 -24.12
C ALA A 234 7.34 -8.52 -25.45
N SER A 235 6.78 -9.73 -25.55
CA SER A 235 6.09 -10.20 -26.77
C SER A 235 4.83 -9.39 -27.12
N VAL A 236 4.24 -8.69 -26.14
CA VAL A 236 3.07 -7.81 -26.33
C VAL A 236 3.45 -6.31 -26.32
N GLY A 237 4.75 -6.01 -26.48
CA GLY A 237 5.26 -4.64 -26.62
C GLY A 237 5.42 -3.88 -25.30
N ALA A 238 5.39 -4.56 -24.15
CA ALA A 238 5.70 -3.91 -22.88
C ALA A 238 7.20 -3.66 -22.73
N ALA A 239 7.57 -2.57 -22.06
CA ALA A 239 8.93 -2.43 -21.54
C ALA A 239 9.02 -3.29 -20.27
N SER A 240 9.70 -4.43 -20.34
CA SER A 240 9.83 -5.36 -19.21
C SER A 240 11.28 -5.74 -18.96
N GLN A 241 11.60 -6.04 -17.71
CA GLN A 241 12.91 -6.55 -17.34
C GLN A 241 12.83 -7.53 -16.16
N ARG A 242 13.83 -8.40 -16.06
CA ARG A 242 14.05 -9.25 -14.88
C ARG A 242 14.31 -8.40 -13.65
N ALA A 243 13.79 -8.83 -12.51
CA ALA A 243 14.21 -8.32 -11.22
C ALA A 243 15.71 -8.60 -11.05
N GLY A 244 16.53 -7.54 -11.02
CA GLY A 244 17.98 -7.63 -10.82
C GLY A 244 18.39 -7.45 -9.36
N GLY A 245 19.71 -7.52 -9.11
CA GLY A 245 20.30 -7.02 -7.88
C GLY A 245 20.02 -5.52 -7.78
N GLY A 246 19.20 -5.13 -6.81
CA GLY A 246 18.72 -3.76 -6.65
C GLY A 246 19.85 -2.73 -6.54
N SER A 247 19.55 -1.45 -6.82
CA SER A 247 20.42 -0.36 -6.39
C SER A 247 20.32 -0.19 -4.87
N SER A 248 21.14 0.67 -4.26
CA SER A 248 21.01 0.99 -2.84
C SER A 248 19.63 1.54 -2.45
N HIS A 249 18.85 2.03 -3.42
CA HIS A 249 17.55 2.67 -3.21
C HIS A 249 16.40 1.99 -3.96
N ALA A 250 16.63 0.87 -4.64
CA ALA A 250 15.58 0.14 -5.35
C ALA A 250 15.77 -1.36 -5.16
N ARG A 251 14.71 -2.09 -4.80
CA ARG A 251 14.74 -3.55 -4.61
C ARG A 251 13.44 -4.19 -5.05
N TYR A 252 13.48 -5.49 -5.33
CA TYR A 252 12.29 -6.26 -5.66
C TYR A 252 11.85 -7.10 -4.45
N LEU A 253 10.54 -7.14 -4.19
CA LEU A 253 9.93 -8.04 -3.22
C LEU A 253 8.98 -8.99 -3.96
N GLY A 254 9.44 -10.20 -4.26
CA GLY A 254 8.67 -11.22 -4.96
C GLY A 254 7.70 -11.96 -4.05
N PHE A 255 6.58 -12.40 -4.64
CA PHE A 255 5.61 -13.30 -4.00
C PHE A 255 5.83 -14.77 -4.39
N HIS A 256 6.65 -15.01 -5.42
CA HIS A 256 7.01 -16.33 -5.93
C HIS A 256 8.52 -16.54 -5.81
N PRO A 257 9.02 -17.79 -5.80
CA PRO A 257 10.44 -18.09 -5.91
C PRO A 257 11.06 -17.49 -7.18
N ASP A 258 12.36 -17.19 -7.13
CA ASP A 258 13.09 -16.69 -8.28
C ASP A 258 13.27 -17.79 -9.34
N GLU A 259 12.93 -17.47 -10.60
CA GLU A 259 13.23 -18.29 -11.80
C GLU A 259 14.60 -17.95 -12.40
#